data_AF-A0A453HRC3-F1
#
_entry.id   AF-A0A453HRC3-F1
#
_cell.length_a   1.000
_cell.length_b   1.000
_cell.length_c   1.000
_cell.angle_alpha   90.00
_cell.angle_beta   90.00
_cell.angle_gamma   90.00
#
_symmetry.space_group_name_H-M   'P 1'
#
loop_
_entity.id
_entity.type
_entity.pdbx_description
1 polymer ?
#
loop_
_entity_poly.entity_id
_entity_poly.type
_entity_poly.pdbx_seq_one_letter_code
_entity_poly.pdbx_strand_id
1 'polypeptide(L)'
;MGHPERFQLKYVAVGNEDCDNTKPFYQGHYLKFYNAIREAYPDIQIISNCDGSSEPLDHPADLYDFHIYNSADDLFLKKDTFSRTSRTGPKVFVSEYAVHVDGDTSKGSLQASLAEAAFLIGLEVNSDIVHMASYAPLFVNDNDRKLALTGFCVFFRTSILIMTVSVIMSEYNEQMDPRCDSLQLLATVWNS
;
A
#
# COMPACT_ATOMS: atom_id res chain seq x y z
N MET A 1 -24.90 15.52 9.93
CA MET A 1 -24.86 14.09 9.53
C MET A 1 -24.64 13.16 10.75
N GLY A 2 -25.46 13.24 11.81
CA GLY A 2 -25.51 12.24 12.91
C GLY A 2 -24.30 12.07 13.84
N HIS A 3 -23.09 12.49 13.44
CA HIS A 3 -21.86 12.29 14.21
C HIS A 3 -21.19 13.65 14.49
N PRO A 4 -21.46 14.29 15.64
CA PRO A 4 -20.89 15.60 15.97
C PRO A 4 -19.43 15.53 16.44
N GLU A 5 -18.98 14.36 16.91
CA GLU A 5 -17.60 14.15 17.33
C GLU A 5 -16.65 13.97 16.13
N ARG A 6 -15.38 14.30 16.33
CA ARG A 6 -14.35 14.15 15.30
C ARG A 6 -13.90 12.70 15.22
N PHE A 7 -13.73 12.18 14.01
CA PHE A 7 -13.01 10.92 13.81
C PHE A 7 -11.52 11.14 14.09
N GLN A 8 -10.87 10.11 14.62
CA GLN A 8 -9.42 10.13 14.78
C GLN A 8 -8.78 9.90 13.40
N LEU A 9 -8.27 10.97 12.80
CA LEU A 9 -7.53 10.94 11.54
C LEU A 9 -6.04 11.06 11.86
N LYS A 10 -5.27 10.02 11.52
CA LYS A 10 -3.82 9.98 11.80
C LYS A 10 -2.97 10.29 10.56
N TYR A 11 -3.47 9.94 9.38
CA TYR A 11 -2.73 10.02 8.12
C TYR A 11 -3.56 10.71 7.05
N VAL A 12 -2.90 11.48 6.19
CA VAL A 12 -3.47 12.02 4.95
C VAL A 12 -2.47 11.81 3.83
N ALA A 13 -2.89 11.10 2.79
CA ALA A 13 -2.18 11.04 1.52
C ALA A 13 -2.61 12.20 0.61
N VAL A 14 -1.64 12.81 -0.06
CA VAL A 14 -1.89 13.92 -1.01
C VAL A 14 -1.59 13.41 -2.41
N GLY A 15 -2.62 13.14 -3.20
CA GLY A 15 -2.52 12.58 -4.56
C GLY A 15 -2.63 11.05 -4.61
N ASN A 16 -2.65 10.51 -5.83
CA ASN A 16 -2.55 9.07 -6.13
C ASN A 16 -1.89 8.82 -7.50
N GLU A 17 -0.83 8.03 -7.52
CA GLU A 17 0.09 7.80 -8.64
C GLU A 17 0.46 9.09 -9.40
N ASP A 18 0.60 10.21 -8.68
CA ASP A 18 0.75 11.52 -9.31
C ASP A 18 2.20 11.96 -9.50
N CYS A 19 3.16 11.24 -8.93
CA CYS A 19 4.58 11.58 -8.97
C CYS A 19 5.31 10.97 -10.18
N ASP A 20 4.67 11.01 -11.35
CA ASP A 20 5.28 10.63 -12.62
C ASP A 20 5.59 11.86 -13.48
N ASN A 21 6.40 11.67 -14.52
CA ASN A 21 6.75 12.74 -15.46
C ASN A 21 5.57 13.25 -16.30
N THR A 22 4.41 12.59 -16.25
CA THR A 22 3.18 12.98 -16.96
C THR A 22 2.38 14.02 -16.18
N LYS A 23 2.63 14.17 -14.87
CA LYS A 23 1.92 15.12 -13.98
C LYS A 23 2.90 16.12 -13.33
N PRO A 24 3.53 17.00 -14.12
CA PRO A 24 4.64 17.85 -13.68
C PRO A 24 4.26 18.88 -12.59
N PHE A 25 2.97 19.13 -12.37
CA PHE A 25 2.50 20.09 -11.37
C PHE A 25 2.26 19.48 -9.99
N TYR A 26 2.32 18.14 -9.86
CA TYR A 26 2.04 17.45 -8.60
C TYR A 26 2.90 17.99 -7.46
N GLN A 27 4.21 18.05 -7.64
CA GLN A 27 5.14 18.49 -6.58
C GLN A 27 4.84 19.91 -6.09
N GLY A 28 4.53 20.84 -7.01
CA GLY A 28 4.16 22.21 -6.68
C GLY A 28 2.81 22.32 -5.96
N HIS A 29 1.85 21.44 -6.30
CA HIS A 29 0.57 21.35 -5.59
C HIS A 29 0.73 20.69 -4.22
N TYR A 30 1.49 19.60 -4.14
CA TYR A 30 1.80 18.90 -2.89
C TYR A 30 2.32 19.86 -1.84
N LEU A 31 3.30 20.73 -2.17
CA LEU A 31 3.83 21.69 -1.21
C LEU A 31 2.78 22.67 -0.66
N LYS A 32 1.80 23.07 -1.48
CA LYS A 32 0.70 23.95 -1.02
C LYS A 32 -0.20 23.21 -0.03
N PHE A 33 -0.56 21.97 -0.34
CA PHE A 33 -1.37 21.14 0.56
C PHE A 33 -0.61 20.77 1.83
N TYR A 34 0.64 20.36 1.71
CA TYR A 34 1.52 20.04 2.83
C TYR A 34 1.60 21.20 3.83
N ASN A 35 1.89 22.41 3.34
CA ASN A 35 1.99 23.58 4.22
C ASN A 35 0.67 23.90 4.91
N ALA A 36 -0.45 23.89 4.18
CA ALA A 36 -1.77 24.18 4.74
C ALA A 36 -2.22 23.12 5.77
N ILE A 37 -2.00 21.84 5.48
CA ILE A 37 -2.35 20.73 6.40
C ILE A 37 -1.45 20.80 7.63
N ARG A 38 -0.14 21.00 7.46
CA ARG A 38 0.79 21.05 8.59
C ARG A 38 0.52 22.22 9.53
N GLU A 39 0.13 23.37 8.97
CA GLU A 39 -0.24 24.56 9.77
C GLU A 39 -1.52 24.31 10.59
N ALA A 40 -2.53 23.68 10.00
CA ALA A 40 -3.81 23.45 10.66
C ALA A 40 -3.84 22.21 11.57
N TYR A 41 -3.07 21.17 11.22
CA TYR A 41 -3.11 19.83 11.82
C TYR A 41 -1.69 19.26 11.94
N PRO A 42 -0.85 19.80 12.84
CA PRO A 42 0.54 19.37 12.99
C PRO A 42 0.69 17.92 13.48
N ASP A 43 -0.37 17.35 14.05
CA ASP A 43 -0.46 15.97 14.54
C ASP A 43 -0.77 14.93 13.46
N ILE A 44 -1.30 15.34 12.31
CA ILE A 44 -1.57 14.46 11.17
C ILE A 44 -0.26 14.19 10.43
N GLN A 45 0.00 12.91 10.15
CA GLN A 45 1.11 12.49 9.31
C GLN A 45 0.75 12.60 7.82
N ILE A 46 1.61 13.23 7.04
CA ILE A 46 1.38 13.50 5.62
C ILE A 46 2.19 12.53 4.78
N ILE A 47 1.51 11.81 3.90
CA ILE A 47 2.07 10.81 2.98
C ILE A 47 2.24 11.48 1.61
N SER A 48 3.48 11.53 1.12
CA SER A 48 3.77 11.90 -0.27
C SER A 48 3.59 10.71 -1.19
N ASN A 49 3.09 10.97 -2.37
CA ASN A 49 2.83 9.97 -3.39
C ASN A 49 4.02 9.78 -4.37
N CYS A 50 5.21 10.28 -3.99
CA CYS A 50 6.48 10.04 -4.68
C CYS A 50 7.27 8.91 -4.02
N ASP A 51 7.82 7.99 -4.82
CA ASP A 51 8.68 6.92 -4.31
C ASP A 51 10.03 7.46 -3.79
N GLY A 52 10.31 7.24 -2.50
CA GLY A 52 11.56 7.57 -1.82
C GLY A 52 12.46 6.36 -1.50
N SER A 53 12.19 5.18 -2.09
CA SER A 53 12.84 3.91 -1.76
C SER A 53 14.29 3.83 -2.21
N SER A 54 14.58 4.40 -3.38
CA SER A 54 15.89 4.38 -4.02
C SER A 54 16.63 5.70 -3.90
N GLU A 55 15.91 6.83 -3.98
CA GLU A 55 16.48 8.17 -3.89
C GLU A 55 15.71 8.99 -2.85
N PRO A 56 16.37 9.90 -2.10
CA PRO A 56 15.69 10.75 -1.15
C PRO A 56 14.67 11.67 -1.83
N LEU A 57 13.52 11.87 -1.16
CA LEU A 57 12.58 12.90 -1.59
C LEU A 57 13.22 14.30 -1.52
N ASP A 58 12.90 15.12 -2.50
CA ASP A 58 13.32 16.53 -2.59
C ASP A 58 12.35 17.51 -1.90
N HIS A 59 11.34 16.98 -1.21
CA HIS A 59 10.29 17.72 -0.51
C HIS A 59 9.96 17.05 0.84
N PRO A 60 9.39 17.79 1.80
CA PRO A 60 9.08 17.24 3.12
C PRO A 60 7.87 16.29 3.07
N ALA A 61 7.97 15.19 3.80
CA ALA A 61 6.88 14.25 4.05
C ALA A 61 7.16 13.48 5.35
N ASP A 62 6.13 12.97 6.01
CA ASP A 62 6.33 12.05 7.14
C ASP A 62 6.50 10.61 6.66
N LEU A 63 5.75 10.27 5.60
CA LEU A 63 5.87 9.01 4.88
C LEU A 63 5.84 9.24 3.38
N TYR A 64 6.24 8.22 2.63
CA TYR A 64 6.03 8.15 1.20
C TYR A 64 5.33 6.86 0.80
N ASP A 65 4.63 6.95 -0.32
CA ASP A 65 3.87 5.87 -0.91
C ASP A 65 4.72 5.04 -1.87
N PHE A 66 4.56 3.72 -1.83
CA PHE A 66 5.23 2.76 -2.69
C PHE A 66 4.23 1.78 -3.26
N HIS A 67 4.14 1.75 -4.60
CA HIS A 67 3.25 0.86 -5.34
C HIS A 67 4.06 -0.21 -6.07
N ILE A 68 3.63 -1.47 -6.01
CA ILE A 68 4.25 -2.54 -6.78
C ILE A 68 3.25 -3.59 -7.27
N TYR A 69 3.11 -3.65 -8.59
CA TYR A 69 2.37 -4.68 -9.30
C TYR A 69 3.31 -5.43 -10.21
N ASN A 70 3.49 -6.72 -9.99
CA ASN A 70 4.47 -7.52 -10.72
C ASN A 70 4.02 -8.98 -10.89
N SER A 71 4.70 -9.72 -11.76
CA SER A 71 4.54 -11.18 -11.81
C SER A 71 4.92 -11.82 -10.47
N ALA A 72 4.45 -13.04 -10.21
CA ALA A 72 4.79 -13.76 -8.97
C ALA A 72 6.31 -13.94 -8.81
N ASP A 73 7.01 -14.27 -9.90
CA ASP A 73 8.44 -14.50 -9.87
C ASP A 73 9.20 -13.20 -9.58
N ASP A 74 8.81 -12.09 -10.20
CA ASP A 74 9.43 -10.78 -9.96
C ASP A 74 9.15 -10.28 -8.55
N LEU A 75 7.91 -10.39 -8.06
CA LEU A 75 7.55 -9.92 -6.71
C LEU A 75 8.28 -10.73 -5.63
N PHE A 76 8.44 -12.04 -5.81
CA PHE A 76 9.23 -12.87 -4.88
C PHE A 76 10.68 -12.35 -4.77
N LEU A 77 11.28 -11.91 -5.87
CA LEU A 77 12.63 -11.35 -5.89
C LEU A 77 12.72 -9.95 -5.27
N LYS A 78 11.59 -9.27 -5.06
CA LYS A 78 11.50 -7.93 -4.46
C LYS A 78 11.45 -7.95 -2.93
N LYS A 79 11.59 -9.10 -2.28
CA LYS A 79 11.70 -9.22 -0.81
C LYS A 79 12.80 -8.34 -0.19
N ASP A 80 13.86 -7.99 -0.94
CA ASP A 80 14.96 -7.17 -0.43
C ASP A 80 14.86 -5.69 -0.85
N THR A 81 13.69 -5.23 -1.33
CA THR A 81 13.49 -3.87 -1.88
C THR A 81 13.98 -2.79 -0.94
N PHE A 82 13.64 -2.89 0.36
CA PHE A 82 13.95 -1.86 1.35
C PHE A 82 15.26 -2.10 2.11
N SER A 83 15.98 -3.19 1.83
CA SER A 83 17.19 -3.58 2.56
C SER A 83 18.27 -2.49 2.53
N ARG A 84 18.32 -1.67 1.47
CA ARG A 84 19.29 -0.57 1.29
C ARG A 84 18.69 0.83 1.37
N THR A 85 17.39 0.95 1.59
CA THR A 85 16.71 2.25 1.70
C THR A 85 17.27 3.02 2.91
N SER A 86 17.31 4.35 2.81
CA SER A 86 17.79 5.19 3.90
C SER A 86 16.96 5.00 5.17
N ARG A 87 17.63 4.92 6.32
CA ARG A 87 16.97 4.88 7.65
C ARG A 87 16.70 6.28 8.20
N THR A 88 17.12 7.30 7.46
CA THR A 88 16.86 8.72 7.73
C THR A 88 15.92 9.27 6.67
N GLY A 89 14.93 10.06 7.10
CA GLY A 89 13.92 10.64 6.22
C GLY A 89 12.51 10.08 6.47
N PRO A 90 11.58 10.29 5.52
CA PRO A 90 10.21 9.80 5.61
C PRO A 90 10.15 8.26 5.67
N LYS A 91 9.14 7.73 6.38
CA LYS A 91 8.90 6.29 6.46
C LYS A 91 8.17 5.76 5.23
N VAL A 92 8.11 4.45 5.07
CA VAL A 92 7.47 3.82 3.92
C VAL A 92 6.05 3.39 4.25
N PHE A 93 5.12 3.74 3.38
CA PHE A 93 3.83 3.11 3.25
C PHE A 93 3.78 2.35 1.91
N VAL A 94 3.77 1.03 1.95
CA VAL A 94 3.53 0.21 0.75
C VAL A 94 2.01 0.15 0.53
N SER A 95 1.41 1.19 -0.04
CA SER A 95 -0.05 1.31 -0.06
C SER A 95 -0.74 0.37 -1.04
N GLU A 96 -0.01 -0.07 -2.06
CA GLU A 96 -0.48 -0.98 -3.09
C GLU A 96 0.59 -2.02 -3.42
N TYR A 97 0.33 -3.28 -3.09
CA TYR A 97 1.08 -4.39 -3.64
C TYR A 97 0.13 -5.53 -4.05
N ALA A 98 0.44 -6.17 -5.17
CA ALA A 98 -0.15 -7.44 -5.54
C ALA A 98 0.66 -8.13 -6.63
N VAL A 99 0.52 -9.46 -6.72
CA VAL A 99 0.87 -10.16 -7.95
C VAL A 99 -0.17 -9.82 -9.02
N HIS A 100 0.32 -9.31 -10.14
CA HIS A 100 -0.47 -8.96 -11.32
C HIS A 100 0.10 -9.64 -12.56
N VAL A 101 -0.77 -10.29 -13.33
CA VAL A 101 -0.41 -10.93 -14.61
C VAL A 101 -1.45 -10.55 -15.65
N ASP A 102 -1.02 -9.85 -16.70
CA ASP A 102 -1.91 -9.42 -17.77
C ASP A 102 -2.63 -10.63 -18.41
N GLY A 103 -3.97 -10.57 -18.40
CA GLY A 103 -4.82 -11.58 -19.03
C GLY A 103 -5.19 -12.78 -18.14
N ASP A 104 -4.60 -12.94 -16.95
CA ASP A 104 -4.98 -14.02 -16.02
C ASP A 104 -6.01 -13.53 -15.00
N THR A 105 -7.28 -13.54 -15.37
CA THR A 105 -8.39 -13.18 -14.47
C THR A 105 -8.70 -14.24 -13.40
N SER A 106 -7.78 -15.16 -13.09
CA SER A 106 -8.04 -16.24 -12.14
C SER A 106 -8.19 -15.74 -10.69
N LYS A 107 -8.95 -16.51 -9.90
CA LYS A 107 -9.03 -16.34 -8.43
C LYS A 107 -7.65 -16.75 -7.91
N GLY A 108 -6.94 -15.85 -7.24
CA GLY A 108 -5.49 -15.91 -6.96
C GLY A 108 -4.87 -17.30 -6.71
N SER A 109 -3.61 -17.47 -7.09
CA SER A 109 -2.91 -18.76 -7.07
C SER A 109 -2.02 -18.95 -5.84
N LEU A 110 -1.69 -20.19 -5.50
CA LEU A 110 -0.72 -20.49 -4.44
C LEU A 110 0.66 -19.86 -4.72
N GLN A 111 1.08 -19.82 -5.98
CA GLN A 111 2.33 -19.18 -6.38
C GLN A 111 2.30 -17.67 -6.10
N ALA A 112 1.20 -16.99 -6.44
CA ALA A 112 1.01 -15.58 -6.14
C ALA A 112 1.09 -15.32 -4.63
N SER A 113 0.36 -16.10 -3.83
CA SER A 113 0.37 -15.94 -2.38
C SER A 113 1.74 -16.21 -1.75
N LEU A 114 2.52 -17.15 -2.29
CA LEU A 114 3.88 -17.41 -1.81
C LEU A 114 4.83 -16.24 -2.14
N ALA A 115 4.69 -15.65 -3.32
CA ALA A 115 5.45 -14.47 -3.72
C ALA A 115 5.13 -13.25 -2.84
N GLU A 116 3.84 -13.01 -2.59
CA GLU A 116 3.36 -11.92 -1.72
C GLU A 116 3.83 -12.13 -0.28
N ALA A 117 3.78 -13.36 0.24
CA ALA A 117 4.30 -13.67 1.57
C ALA A 117 5.81 -13.41 1.68
N ALA A 118 6.60 -13.80 0.67
CA ALA A 118 8.03 -13.52 0.64
C ALA A 118 8.34 -12.01 0.62
N PHE A 119 7.54 -11.24 -0.14
CA PHE A 119 7.62 -9.79 -0.15
C PHE A 119 7.28 -9.18 1.21
N LEU A 120 6.18 -9.61 1.84
CA LEU A 120 5.76 -9.16 3.18
C LEU A 120 6.81 -9.46 4.27
N ILE A 121 7.44 -10.64 4.24
CA ILE A 121 8.56 -10.96 5.15
C ILE A 121 9.70 -9.94 4.96
N GLY A 122 9.97 -9.56 3.71
CA GLY A 122 10.91 -8.49 3.38
C GLY A 122 10.55 -7.14 4.02
N LEU A 123 9.27 -6.78 4.01
CA LEU A 123 8.76 -5.57 4.67
C LEU A 123 8.93 -5.64 6.18
N GLU A 124 8.59 -6.78 6.79
CA GLU A 124 8.67 -7.01 8.23
C GLU A 124 10.11 -6.94 8.74
N VAL A 125 11.08 -7.51 8.00
CA VAL A 125 12.51 -7.40 8.30
C VAL A 125 13.00 -5.95 8.26
N ASN A 126 12.34 -5.09 7.48
CA ASN A 126 12.64 -3.65 7.36
C ASN A 126 11.58 -2.77 8.05
N SER A 127 10.91 -3.30 9.08
CA SER A 127 9.85 -2.62 9.84
C SER A 127 10.35 -1.45 10.69
N ASP A 128 11.66 -1.18 10.71
CA ASP A 128 12.26 0.04 11.23
C ASP A 128 11.98 1.26 10.32
N ILE A 129 11.71 1.02 9.03
CA ILE A 129 11.39 2.06 8.04
C ILE A 129 10.04 1.83 7.35
N VAL A 130 9.60 0.60 7.17
CA VAL A 130 8.28 0.27 6.60
C VAL A 130 7.25 0.25 7.72
N HIS A 131 6.33 1.20 7.70
CA HIS A 131 5.35 1.41 8.77
C HIS A 131 3.96 0.88 8.42
N MET A 132 3.61 0.89 7.14
CA MET A 132 2.31 0.43 6.69
C MET A 132 2.45 -0.36 5.39
N ALA A 133 1.59 -1.35 5.18
CA ALA A 133 1.49 -2.08 3.92
C ALA A 133 0.03 -2.43 3.64
N SER A 134 -0.38 -2.42 2.38
CA SER A 134 -1.75 -2.74 1.99
C SER A 134 -1.81 -3.47 0.66
N TYR A 135 -2.57 -4.57 0.68
CA TYR A 135 -2.91 -5.30 -0.52
C TYR A 135 -3.94 -4.50 -1.33
N ALA A 136 -3.72 -4.36 -2.63
CA ALA A 136 -4.67 -3.69 -3.50
C ALA A 136 -4.75 -4.37 -4.86
N PRO A 137 -5.93 -4.47 -5.47
CA PRO A 137 -7.24 -4.07 -4.93
C PRO A 137 -7.85 -5.05 -3.90
N LEU A 138 -8.58 -4.53 -2.91
CA LEU A 138 -9.15 -5.35 -1.83
C LEU A 138 -10.36 -6.20 -2.26
N PHE A 139 -11.30 -5.61 -3.01
CA PHE A 139 -12.57 -6.24 -3.36
C PHE A 139 -12.84 -6.26 -4.86
N VAL A 140 -13.41 -7.36 -5.35
CA VAL A 140 -14.01 -7.44 -6.69
C VAL A 140 -15.38 -8.11 -6.68
N ASN A 141 -16.29 -7.54 -7.46
CA ASN A 141 -17.56 -8.18 -7.77
C ASN A 141 -17.35 -9.26 -8.84
N ASP A 142 -17.61 -10.52 -8.49
CA ASP A 142 -17.40 -11.66 -9.40
C ASP A 142 -18.29 -11.58 -10.66
N ASN A 143 -19.39 -10.81 -10.62
CA ASN A 143 -20.30 -10.61 -11.75
C ASN A 143 -19.95 -9.39 -12.64
N ASP A 144 -19.10 -8.48 -12.19
CA ASP A 144 -18.79 -7.23 -12.92
C ASP A 144 -17.30 -6.89 -12.80
N ARG A 145 -16.47 -7.69 -13.46
CA ARG A 145 -15.02 -7.53 -13.48
C ARG A 145 -14.62 -6.50 -14.55
N LYS A 146 -14.83 -5.22 -14.25
CA LYS A 146 -14.44 -4.12 -15.16
C LYS A 146 -12.97 -3.74 -15.05
N LEU A 147 -12.38 -3.88 -13.86
CA LEU A 147 -10.94 -3.71 -13.68
C LEU A 147 -10.21 -4.96 -14.13
N ALA A 148 -9.23 -4.79 -15.01
CA ALA A 148 -8.36 -5.85 -15.51
C ALA A 148 -7.25 -6.24 -14.51
N LEU A 149 -7.35 -5.83 -13.24
CA LEU A 149 -6.43 -6.21 -12.19
C LEU A 149 -6.74 -7.64 -11.72
N THR A 150 -5.70 -8.42 -11.45
CA THR A 150 -5.84 -9.87 -11.19
C THR A 150 -5.61 -10.23 -9.73
N GLY A 151 -4.95 -9.36 -8.97
CA GLY A 151 -4.72 -9.53 -7.54
C GLY A 151 -5.84 -8.91 -6.72
N PHE A 152 -6.96 -9.61 -6.54
CA PHE A 152 -7.98 -9.22 -5.56
C PHE A 152 -7.90 -10.11 -4.33
N CYS A 153 -7.91 -9.50 -3.15
CA CYS A 153 -7.89 -10.24 -1.89
C CYS A 153 -9.24 -10.95 -1.68
N VAL A 154 -10.35 -10.26 -1.95
CA VAL A 154 -11.70 -10.77 -1.67
C VAL A 154 -12.61 -10.64 -2.88
N PHE A 155 -13.14 -11.78 -3.33
CA PHE A 155 -14.17 -11.84 -4.36
C PHE A 155 -15.52 -11.94 -3.68
N PHE A 156 -16.50 -11.15 -4.13
CA PHE A 156 -17.86 -11.25 -3.62
C PHE A 156 -18.90 -11.47 -4.72
N ARG A 157 -19.93 -12.23 -4.34
CA ARG A 157 -21.20 -12.36 -5.04
C ARG A 157 -22.32 -12.10 -4.04
N THR A 158 -23.54 -11.86 -4.50
CA THR A 158 -24.73 -11.42 -3.74
C THR A 158 -24.90 -12.00 -2.32
N SER A 159 -24.43 -13.21 -2.05
CA SER A 159 -24.48 -13.84 -0.74
C SER A 159 -23.23 -14.66 -0.38
N ILE A 160 -22.14 -14.53 -1.14
CA ILE A 160 -20.94 -15.37 -1.00
C ILE A 160 -19.70 -14.47 -1.02
N LEU A 161 -18.86 -14.65 -0.01
CA LEU A 161 -17.51 -14.09 0.07
C LEU A 161 -16.51 -15.21 -0.21
N ILE A 162 -15.54 -14.97 -1.09
CA ILE A 162 -14.44 -15.90 -1.38
C ILE A 162 -13.15 -15.16 -1.03
N MET A 163 -12.45 -15.65 -0.01
CA MET A 163 -11.14 -15.17 0.39
C MET A 163 -10.07 -15.93 -0.41
N THR A 164 -9.09 -15.22 -0.96
CA THR A 164 -7.96 -15.86 -1.63
C THR A 164 -6.94 -16.36 -0.61
N VAL A 165 -6.02 -17.22 -1.05
CA VAL A 165 -4.90 -17.68 -0.23
C VAL A 165 -4.01 -16.50 0.22
N SER A 166 -4.01 -15.40 -0.55
CA SER A 166 -3.32 -14.16 -0.22
C SER A 166 -3.89 -13.48 1.03
N VAL A 167 -5.22 -13.49 1.22
CA VAL A 167 -5.86 -12.98 2.46
C VAL A 167 -5.40 -13.79 3.67
N ILE A 168 -5.44 -15.12 3.55
CA ILE A 168 -5.09 -16.03 4.66
C ILE A 168 -3.64 -15.82 5.08
N MET A 169 -2.72 -15.65 4.11
CA MET A 169 -1.31 -15.41 4.44
C MET A 169 -1.06 -14.01 4.98
N SER A 170 -1.80 -12.99 4.53
CA SER A 170 -1.75 -11.64 5.12
C SER A 170 -2.22 -11.68 6.58
N GLU A 171 -3.36 -12.33 6.86
CA GLU A 171 -3.88 -12.51 8.22
C GLU A 171 -2.95 -13.34 9.11
N TYR A 172 -2.24 -14.32 8.54
CA TYR A 172 -1.26 -15.11 9.28
C TYR A 172 -0.04 -14.27 9.67
N ASN A 173 0.48 -13.44 8.76
CA ASN A 173 1.58 -12.52 9.06
C ASN A 173 1.19 -11.50 10.14
N GLU A 174 -0.04 -10.98 10.13
CA GLU A 174 -0.55 -10.09 11.20
C GLU A 174 -0.53 -10.73 12.59
N GLN A 175 -0.70 -12.06 12.67
CA GLN A 175 -0.83 -12.78 13.94
C GLN A 175 0.50 -13.32 14.50
N MET A 176 1.56 -13.39 13.69
CA MET A 176 2.73 -14.22 13.99
C MET A 176 3.87 -13.53 14.76
N ASP A 177 3.97 -12.20 14.85
CA ASP A 177 5.06 -11.57 15.62
C ASP A 177 4.62 -10.51 16.66
N PRO A 178 4.55 -10.88 17.95
CA PRO A 178 4.31 -9.94 19.06
C PRO A 178 5.53 -9.04 19.39
N ARG A 179 6.61 -9.08 18.61
CA ARG A 179 7.81 -8.21 18.76
C ARG A 179 7.90 -7.14 17.66
N CYS A 180 7.02 -7.19 16.66
CA CYS A 180 6.96 -6.28 15.53
C CYS A 180 5.74 -5.36 15.63
N ASP A 181 5.67 -4.55 16.68
CA ASP A 181 4.61 -3.54 16.87
C ASP A 181 4.63 -2.39 15.81
N SER A 182 5.57 -2.40 14.86
CA SER A 182 5.83 -1.25 13.98
C SER A 182 5.25 -1.33 12.56
N LEU A 183 5.00 -2.52 12.01
CA LEU A 183 4.40 -2.67 10.67
C LEU A 183 2.89 -2.88 10.78
N GLN A 184 2.11 -1.90 10.32
CA GLN A 184 0.65 -2.00 10.25
C GLN A 184 0.22 -2.51 8.88
N LEU A 185 -0.32 -3.73 8.83
CA LEU A 185 -1.04 -4.20 7.66
C LEU A 185 -2.43 -3.54 7.62
N LEU A 186 -2.74 -2.91 6.50
CA LEU A 186 -3.97 -2.16 6.25
C LEU A 186 -4.72 -2.77 5.08
N ALA A 187 -6.04 -2.65 5.12
CA ALA A 187 -6.90 -2.98 3.99
C ALA A 187 -7.32 -1.66 3.31
N THR A 188 -6.81 -1.38 2.11
CA THR A 188 -7.12 -0.12 1.40
C THR A 188 -8.13 -0.36 0.29
N VAL A 189 -9.19 0.46 0.25
CA VAL A 189 -10.19 0.49 -0.81
C VAL A 189 -10.06 1.83 -1.52
N TRP A 190 -9.47 1.81 -2.72
CA TRP A 190 -9.44 2.98 -3.59
C TRP A 190 -10.64 2.96 -4.52
N ASN A 191 -11.36 4.09 -4.59
CA ASN A 191 -12.31 4.37 -5.68
C ASN A 191 -11.54 5.20 -6.71
N SER A 192 -11.24 4.61 -7.87
CA SER A 192 -10.78 5.34 -9.05
C SER A 192 -11.96 5.95 -9.82
#